data_AF-A0A9D9RJQ4-F1
#
_entry.id   AF-A0A9D9RJQ4-F1
#
_cell.length_a   1.000
_cell.length_b   1.000
_cell.length_c   1.000
_cell.angle_alpha   90.00
_cell.angle_beta   90.00
_cell.angle_gamma   90.00
#
_symmetry.space_group_name_H-M   'P 1'
#
loop_
_entity.id
_entity.type
_entity.pdbx_description
1 polymer ?
#
loop_
_entity_poly.entity_id
_entity_poly.type
_entity_poly.pdbx_seq_one_letter_code
_entity_poly.pdbx_strand_id
1 'polypeptide(L)'
;MYETVKASINLHAILRNMEDLCRLDDASAEAVGDRHVSIRFSVPEIDRLVLTFRDQSCQAGRGDEIPYNMNLRFSSPEHLNLMVEGVKNPIPTKGFRHIGFLKDTFTFLAGQLESYLKPDHEKAATDFDYLKKSTILTAYAALYAVPEIARYDETGRKLAGKTEDGIINVTVGDDFGLHLIAEKGRLRTIKGRSANARTAMMFDTFETAFGLLNGKLDSYTCIGLGLLAVRGRVSMIDNFNKLLGMVPHYLS
;
A
#
# COMPACT_ATOMS: atom_id res chain seq x y z
N MET A 1 -10.17 -11.30 -14.29
CA MET A 1 -10.27 -11.08 -12.82
C MET A 1 -8.90 -10.82 -12.20
N TYR A 2 -7.89 -11.67 -12.49
CA TYR A 2 -6.50 -11.44 -12.04
C TYR A 2 -5.97 -10.04 -12.36
N GLU A 3 -6.05 -9.61 -13.63
CA GLU A 3 -5.60 -8.27 -14.05
C GLU A 3 -6.26 -7.13 -13.28
N THR A 4 -7.56 -7.25 -12.97
CA THR A 4 -8.30 -6.25 -12.19
C THR A 4 -7.80 -6.19 -10.75
N VAL A 5 -7.51 -7.33 -10.13
CA VAL A 5 -6.95 -7.38 -8.76
C VAL A 5 -5.55 -6.76 -8.75
N LYS A 6 -4.66 -7.20 -9.64
CA LYS A 6 -3.29 -6.67 -9.77
C LYS A 6 -3.29 -5.15 -10.00
N ALA A 7 -4.15 -4.67 -10.91
CA ALA A 7 -4.28 -3.25 -11.19
C ALA A 7 -4.82 -2.47 -9.99
N SER A 8 -5.79 -3.02 -9.27
CA SER A 8 -6.35 -2.34 -8.09
C SER A 8 -5.32 -2.25 -6.96
N ILE A 9 -4.50 -3.28 -6.76
CA ILE A 9 -3.38 -3.26 -5.82
C ILE A 9 -2.33 -2.23 -6.26
N ASN A 10 -1.89 -2.27 -7.51
CA ASN A 10 -0.93 -1.30 -8.06
C ASN A 10 -1.42 0.14 -7.86
N LEU A 11 -2.72 0.38 -7.99
CA LEU A 11 -3.29 1.71 -7.82
C LEU A 11 -3.48 2.09 -6.34
N HIS A 12 -4.26 1.30 -5.60
CA HIS A 12 -4.75 1.68 -4.27
C HIS A 12 -3.85 1.22 -3.12
N ALA A 13 -2.83 0.39 -3.39
CA ALA A 13 -1.85 -0.02 -2.41
C ALA A 13 -0.44 0.48 -2.72
N ILE A 14 0.02 0.36 -3.96
CA ILE A 14 1.39 0.78 -4.35
C ILE A 14 1.44 2.28 -4.66
N LEU A 15 0.78 2.75 -5.72
CA LEU A 15 0.82 4.18 -6.09
C LEU A 15 0.25 5.10 -5.01
N ARG A 16 -0.77 4.63 -4.27
CA ARG A 16 -1.27 5.33 -3.08
C ARG A 16 -0.15 5.71 -2.11
N ASN A 17 0.81 4.82 -1.91
CA ASN A 17 1.88 4.92 -0.92
C ASN A 17 2.84 6.09 -1.18
N MET A 18 2.72 6.78 -2.31
CA MET A 18 3.33 8.09 -2.54
C MET A 18 2.99 9.12 -1.44
N GLU A 19 1.78 9.02 -0.85
CA GLU A 19 1.37 9.86 0.29
C GLU A 19 2.22 9.60 1.55
N ASP A 20 2.72 8.37 1.69
CA ASP A 20 3.54 7.92 2.81
C ASP A 20 5.01 8.19 2.54
N LEU A 21 5.46 7.97 1.29
CA LEU A 21 6.81 8.29 0.85
C LEU A 21 7.13 9.77 1.10
N CYS A 22 6.28 10.70 0.64
CA CYS A 22 6.55 12.14 0.82
C CYS A 22 6.49 12.58 2.30
N ARG A 23 5.96 11.77 3.20
CA ARG A 23 5.95 12.05 4.65
C ARG A 23 7.20 11.51 5.34
N LEU A 24 7.75 10.41 4.82
CA LEU A 24 8.83 9.67 5.45
C LEU A 24 10.20 10.02 4.87
N ASP A 25 10.27 10.34 3.57
CA ASP A 25 11.52 10.59 2.87
C ASP A 25 11.65 12.06 2.49
N ASP A 26 12.57 12.77 3.15
CA ASP A 26 12.80 14.20 2.95
C ASP A 26 13.19 14.52 1.50
N ALA A 27 14.01 13.68 0.86
CA ALA A 27 14.37 13.86 -0.55
C ALA A 27 13.15 13.80 -1.48
N SER A 28 12.19 12.92 -1.18
CA SER A 28 10.91 12.86 -1.90
C SER A 28 10.03 14.09 -1.64
N ALA A 29 9.97 14.57 -0.39
CA ALA A 29 9.26 15.80 -0.04
C ALA A 29 9.86 17.03 -0.76
N GLU A 30 11.18 17.18 -0.72
CA GLU A 30 11.93 18.23 -1.42
C GLU A 30 11.74 18.16 -2.93
N ALA A 31 11.74 16.96 -3.50
CA ALA A 31 11.51 16.76 -4.94
C ALA A 31 10.13 17.24 -5.38
N VAL A 32 9.11 17.18 -4.50
CA VAL A 32 7.80 17.81 -4.74
C VAL A 32 7.93 19.34 -4.69
N GLY A 33 8.60 19.89 -3.68
CA GLY A 33 8.85 21.33 -3.54
C GLY A 33 7.56 22.14 -3.37
N ASP A 34 7.49 23.32 -3.97
CA ASP A 34 6.31 24.22 -3.96
C ASP A 34 5.26 23.92 -5.04
N ARG A 35 5.40 22.79 -5.74
CA ARG A 35 4.55 22.45 -6.89
C ARG A 35 3.14 22.10 -6.46
N HIS A 36 2.15 22.61 -7.19
CA HIS A 36 0.73 22.32 -6.96
C HIS A 36 0.17 21.55 -8.17
N VAL A 37 0.19 20.22 -8.09
CA VAL A 37 -0.25 19.35 -9.17
C VAL A 37 -1.06 18.18 -8.60
N SER A 38 -2.24 17.95 -9.16
CA SER A 38 -3.07 16.79 -8.87
C SER A 38 -3.24 15.91 -10.10
N ILE A 39 -2.89 14.63 -9.96
CA ILE A 39 -2.91 13.62 -11.02
C ILE A 39 -3.97 12.60 -10.71
N ARG A 40 -4.96 12.49 -11.60
CA ARG A 40 -5.98 11.44 -11.56
C ARG A 40 -5.57 10.27 -12.44
N PHE A 41 -5.72 9.07 -11.92
CA PHE A 41 -5.55 7.81 -12.62
C PHE A 41 -6.94 7.21 -12.86
N SER A 42 -7.29 7.00 -14.14
CA SER A 42 -8.59 6.48 -14.56
C SER A 42 -8.45 5.13 -15.23
N VAL A 43 -8.90 4.07 -14.55
CA VAL A 43 -8.87 2.68 -15.03
C VAL A 43 -10.31 2.15 -15.02
N PRO A 44 -10.78 1.44 -16.07
CA PRO A 44 -12.09 0.83 -16.05
C PRO A 44 -12.27 -0.13 -14.86
N GLU A 45 -13.49 -0.18 -14.29
CA GLU A 45 -13.89 -1.09 -13.19
C GLU A 45 -13.20 -0.89 -11.83
N ILE A 46 -12.28 0.07 -11.74
CA ILE A 46 -11.53 0.39 -10.53
C ILE A 46 -11.82 1.83 -10.14
N ASP A 47 -12.10 2.07 -8.86
CA ASP A 47 -12.32 3.43 -8.36
C ASP A 47 -11.11 4.31 -8.66
N ARG A 48 -11.34 5.57 -9.04
CA ARG A 48 -10.27 6.48 -9.43
C ARG A 48 -9.37 6.81 -8.25
N LEU A 49 -8.06 6.93 -8.50
CA LEU A 49 -7.09 7.49 -7.56
C LEU A 49 -6.71 8.90 -8.01
N VAL A 50 -6.65 9.83 -7.08
CA VAL A 50 -6.06 11.15 -7.28
C VAL A 50 -4.90 11.32 -6.30
N LEU A 51 -3.71 11.55 -6.83
CA LEU A 51 -2.55 11.97 -6.04
C LEU A 51 -2.43 13.49 -6.15
N THR A 52 -2.52 14.18 -5.02
CA THR A 52 -2.41 15.63 -4.93
C THR A 52 -1.07 16.00 -4.31
N PHE A 53 -0.19 16.57 -5.11
CA PHE A 53 1.12 17.06 -4.71
C PHE A 53 1.02 18.56 -4.44
N ARG A 54 1.44 18.97 -3.24
CA ARG A 54 1.36 20.34 -2.79
C ARG A 54 2.31 20.58 -1.63
N ASP A 55 3.14 21.62 -1.73
CA ASP A 55 3.93 22.16 -0.61
C ASP A 55 4.71 21.04 0.14
N GLN A 56 5.54 20.32 -0.61
CA GLN A 56 6.36 19.17 -0.16
C GLN A 56 5.58 17.96 0.35
N SER A 57 4.27 17.92 0.13
CA SER A 57 3.40 16.82 0.55
C SER A 57 2.71 16.14 -0.61
N CYS A 58 2.26 14.91 -0.38
CA CYS A 58 1.39 14.16 -1.27
C CYS A 58 0.20 13.63 -0.48
N GLN A 59 -1.00 13.76 -1.05
CA GLN A 59 -2.23 13.18 -0.50
C GLN A 59 -2.89 12.28 -1.55
N ALA A 60 -3.21 11.05 -1.14
CA ALA A 60 -3.96 10.11 -1.96
C ALA A 60 -5.47 10.19 -1.65
N GLY A 61 -6.26 10.36 -2.69
CA GLY A 61 -7.72 10.37 -2.63
C GLY A 61 -8.33 9.32 -3.55
N ARG A 62 -9.39 8.64 -3.07
CA ARG A 62 -10.13 7.64 -3.84
C ARG A 62 -11.53 8.15 -4.16
N GLY A 63 -11.91 8.13 -5.44
CA GLY A 63 -13.25 8.53 -5.90
C GLY A 63 -13.26 9.56 -7.02
N ASP A 64 -14.46 9.94 -7.42
CA ASP A 64 -14.71 10.68 -8.67
C ASP A 64 -14.79 12.20 -8.50
N GLU A 65 -15.13 12.65 -7.29
CA GLU A 65 -15.40 14.06 -6.98
C GLU A 65 -14.15 14.84 -6.56
N ILE A 66 -12.98 14.21 -6.63
CA ILE A 66 -11.72 14.83 -6.19
C ILE A 66 -11.16 15.72 -7.31
N PRO A 67 -10.88 17.01 -7.06
CA PRO A 67 -10.32 17.92 -8.06
C PRO A 67 -8.98 17.42 -8.61
N TYR A 68 -8.74 17.63 -9.91
CA TYR A 68 -7.49 17.22 -10.56
C TYR A 68 -7.07 18.18 -11.68
N ASN A 69 -5.76 18.38 -11.80
CA ASN A 69 -5.15 19.16 -12.88
C ASN A 69 -4.87 18.29 -14.12
N MET A 70 -4.45 17.05 -13.91
CA MET A 70 -4.04 16.10 -14.95
C MET A 70 -4.82 14.80 -14.85
N ASN A 71 -5.16 14.18 -15.99
CA ASN A 71 -5.78 12.86 -16.03
C ASN A 71 -5.00 11.90 -16.93
N LEU A 72 -4.53 10.82 -16.31
CA LEU A 72 -3.93 9.66 -16.94
C LEU A 72 -4.99 8.57 -17.09
N ARG A 73 -5.37 8.28 -18.34
CA ARG A 73 -6.37 7.27 -18.65
C ARG A 73 -5.69 5.98 -19.09
N PHE A 74 -6.24 4.87 -18.63
CA PHE A 74 -5.90 3.51 -19.06
C PHE A 74 -7.11 2.91 -19.78
N SER A 75 -6.84 2.06 -20.78
CA SER A 75 -7.89 1.42 -21.57
C SER A 75 -8.46 0.17 -20.89
N SER A 76 -7.70 -0.45 -19.98
CA SER A 76 -8.05 -1.66 -19.24
C SER A 76 -7.19 -1.77 -17.97
N PRO A 77 -7.55 -2.64 -17.00
CA PRO A 77 -6.67 -3.01 -15.90
C PRO A 77 -5.29 -3.51 -16.35
N GLU A 78 -5.25 -4.36 -17.37
CA GLU A 78 -4.00 -4.86 -17.96
C GLU A 78 -3.09 -3.72 -18.48
N HIS A 79 -3.68 -2.66 -19.06
CA HIS A 79 -2.90 -1.50 -19.48
C HIS A 79 -2.21 -0.79 -18.29
N LEU A 80 -2.88 -0.68 -17.13
CA LEU A 80 -2.21 -0.16 -15.93
C LEU A 80 -1.05 -1.07 -15.51
N ASN A 81 -1.25 -2.38 -15.49
CA ASN A 81 -0.22 -3.34 -15.07
C ASN A 81 1.01 -3.26 -15.99
N LEU A 82 0.79 -3.24 -17.30
CA LEU A 82 1.86 -3.04 -18.30
C LEU A 82 2.57 -1.70 -18.15
N MET A 83 1.91 -0.67 -17.59
CA MET A 83 2.57 0.61 -17.30
C MET A 83 3.49 0.50 -16.09
N VAL A 84 3.05 -0.18 -15.03
CA VAL A 84 3.89 -0.46 -13.85
C VAL A 84 5.10 -1.32 -14.25
N GLU A 85 4.94 -2.22 -15.21
CA GLU A 85 6.02 -3.04 -15.77
C GLU A 85 6.93 -2.28 -16.77
N GLY A 86 6.66 -1.00 -17.04
CA GLY A 86 7.46 -0.18 -17.97
C GLY A 86 7.22 -0.48 -19.45
N VAL A 87 6.19 -1.25 -19.80
CA VAL A 87 5.88 -1.70 -21.16
C VAL A 87 4.95 -0.75 -21.91
N LYS A 88 3.96 -0.15 -21.23
CA LYS A 88 2.98 0.77 -21.84
C LYS A 88 2.93 2.12 -21.13
N ASN A 89 2.63 3.17 -21.89
CA ASN A 89 2.45 4.51 -21.34
C ASN A 89 0.96 4.83 -21.13
N PRO A 90 0.60 5.54 -20.05
CA PRO A 90 -0.77 6.01 -19.86
C PRO A 90 -1.15 7.00 -20.97
N ILE A 91 -2.45 7.16 -21.22
CA ILE A 91 -2.97 8.12 -22.21
C ILE A 91 -3.35 9.41 -21.48
N PRO A 92 -2.59 10.51 -21.60
CA PRO A 92 -2.98 11.79 -21.01
C PRO A 92 -4.22 12.33 -21.73
N THR A 93 -5.27 12.61 -20.97
CA THR A 93 -6.55 13.14 -21.53
C THR A 93 -6.88 14.55 -21.03
N LYS A 94 -6.12 15.05 -20.04
CA LYS A 94 -6.19 16.42 -19.51
C LYS A 94 -4.83 16.78 -18.93
N GLY A 95 -4.46 18.06 -18.97
CA GLY A 95 -3.33 18.59 -18.19
C GLY A 95 -1.97 18.39 -18.84
N PHE A 96 -1.88 18.43 -20.17
CA PHE A 96 -0.62 18.27 -20.94
C PHE A 96 0.51 19.22 -20.50
N ARG A 97 0.18 20.40 -19.96
CA ARG A 97 1.15 21.33 -19.36
C ARG A 97 1.91 20.77 -18.14
N HIS A 98 1.41 19.69 -17.53
CA HIS A 98 2.01 19.02 -16.38
C HIS A 98 2.84 17.79 -16.77
N ILE A 99 3.11 17.55 -18.05
CA ILE A 99 3.94 16.41 -18.51
C ILE A 99 5.38 16.48 -17.98
N GLY A 100 5.95 17.67 -17.83
CA GLY A 100 7.28 17.82 -17.22
C GLY A 100 7.32 17.26 -15.80
N PHE A 101 6.28 17.54 -14.99
CA PHE A 101 6.15 16.97 -13.65
C PHE A 101 6.12 15.43 -13.68
N LEU A 102 5.45 14.82 -14.67
CA LEU A 102 5.43 13.37 -14.81
C LEU A 102 6.79 12.77 -15.12
N LYS A 103 7.55 13.41 -16.02
CA LYS A 103 8.84 12.88 -16.49
C LYS A 103 9.96 13.06 -15.47
N ASP A 104 9.87 14.11 -14.65
CA ASP A 104 10.93 14.48 -13.72
C ASP A 104 10.55 14.05 -12.30
N THR A 105 9.72 14.85 -11.62
CA THR A 105 9.37 14.64 -10.20
C THR A 105 8.65 13.32 -9.97
N PHE A 106 7.61 13.00 -10.75
CA PHE A 106 6.85 11.76 -10.53
C PHE A 106 7.71 10.51 -10.80
N THR A 107 8.55 10.53 -11.84
CA THR A 107 9.49 9.44 -12.12
C THR A 107 10.50 9.26 -10.98
N PHE A 108 11.04 10.35 -10.43
CA PHE A 108 11.91 10.29 -9.25
C PHE A 108 11.20 9.65 -8.05
N LEU A 109 10.00 10.12 -7.72
CA LEU A 109 9.20 9.57 -6.60
C LEU A 109 8.86 8.09 -6.81
N ALA A 110 8.56 7.68 -8.05
CA ALA A 110 8.29 6.30 -8.39
C ALA A 110 9.53 5.41 -8.17
N GLY A 111 10.72 5.88 -8.59
CA GLY A 111 11.98 5.18 -8.34
C GLY A 111 12.30 5.07 -6.84
N GLN A 112 12.10 6.15 -6.08
CA GLN A 112 12.26 6.13 -4.62
C GLN A 112 11.30 5.12 -3.97
N LEU A 113 10.01 5.15 -4.33
CA LEU A 113 9.03 4.19 -3.81
C LEU A 113 9.43 2.74 -4.15
N GLU A 114 9.82 2.48 -5.39
CA GLU A 114 10.27 1.15 -5.82
C GLU A 114 11.48 0.67 -5.00
N SER A 115 12.46 1.53 -4.75
CA SER A 115 13.66 1.19 -3.97
C SER A 115 13.38 0.82 -2.50
N TYR A 116 12.29 1.34 -1.92
CA TYR A 116 11.87 0.99 -0.57
C TYR A 116 11.03 -0.29 -0.54
N LEU A 117 10.24 -0.55 -1.59
CA LEU A 117 9.40 -1.75 -1.71
C LEU A 117 10.17 -2.98 -2.21
N LYS A 118 11.34 -2.78 -2.83
CA LYS A 118 12.34 -3.81 -3.16
C LYS A 118 13.64 -3.51 -2.42
N PRO A 119 13.67 -3.71 -1.09
CA PRO A 119 14.72 -3.14 -0.28
C PRO A 119 16.08 -3.80 -0.46
N ASP A 120 17.11 -2.97 -0.32
CA ASP A 120 18.50 -3.41 -0.15
C ASP A 120 18.69 -3.94 1.28
N HIS A 121 18.85 -5.25 1.41
CA HIS A 121 19.02 -5.92 2.69
C HIS A 121 20.35 -5.58 3.39
N GLU A 122 21.42 -5.29 2.65
CA GLU A 122 22.71 -4.93 3.24
C GLU A 122 22.64 -3.51 3.81
N LYS A 123 22.01 -2.59 3.07
CA LYS A 123 21.72 -1.26 3.57
C LYS A 123 20.82 -1.31 4.81
N ALA A 124 19.73 -2.08 4.77
CA ALA A 124 18.82 -2.22 5.91
C ALA A 124 19.51 -2.78 7.17
N ALA A 125 20.56 -3.59 7.02
CA ALA A 125 21.32 -4.12 8.16
C ALA A 125 22.19 -3.06 8.87
N THR A 126 22.48 -1.93 8.23
CA THR A 126 23.40 -0.90 8.73
C THR A 126 22.75 0.48 8.88
N ASP A 127 21.64 0.73 8.21
CA ASP A 127 20.88 1.98 8.24
C ASP A 127 19.46 1.74 8.77
N PHE A 128 19.27 2.04 10.06
CA PHE A 128 17.99 1.85 10.74
C PHE A 128 16.89 2.76 10.20
N ASP A 129 17.23 3.98 9.74
CA ASP A 129 16.24 4.90 9.18
C ASP A 129 15.71 4.35 7.84
N TYR A 130 16.61 3.85 6.98
CA TYR A 130 16.22 3.15 5.77
C TYR A 130 15.37 1.90 6.05
N LEU A 131 15.78 1.06 7.02
CA LEU A 131 15.02 -0.11 7.43
C LEU A 131 13.61 0.28 7.89
N LYS A 132 13.49 1.29 8.76
CA LYS A 132 12.20 1.76 9.28
C LYS A 132 11.29 2.27 8.16
N LYS A 133 11.81 3.10 7.26
CA LYS A 133 11.05 3.64 6.11
C LYS A 133 10.58 2.52 5.18
N SER A 134 11.48 1.59 4.81
CA SER A 134 11.13 0.44 3.98
C SER A 134 10.06 -0.43 4.64
N THR A 135 10.21 -0.77 5.92
CA THR A 135 9.23 -1.57 6.65
C THR A 135 7.85 -0.91 6.68
N ILE A 136 7.79 0.39 6.96
CA ILE A 136 6.52 1.14 7.00
C ILE A 136 5.86 1.16 5.62
N LEU A 137 6.62 1.47 4.56
CA LEU A 137 6.09 1.52 3.20
C LEU A 137 5.62 0.13 2.74
N THR A 138 6.40 -0.92 2.98
CA THR A 138 6.03 -2.30 2.65
C THR A 138 4.80 -2.76 3.44
N ALA A 139 4.69 -2.40 4.72
CA ALA A 139 3.51 -2.69 5.53
C ALA A 139 2.26 -1.97 4.99
N TYR A 140 2.36 -0.70 4.59
CA TYR A 140 1.25 -0.01 3.92
C TYR A 140 0.86 -0.70 2.62
N ALA A 141 1.83 -1.03 1.75
CA ALA A 141 1.57 -1.74 0.50
C ALA A 141 0.83 -3.07 0.74
N ALA A 142 1.31 -3.89 1.68
CA ALA A 142 0.68 -5.16 2.00
C ALA A 142 -0.73 -4.99 2.58
N LEU A 143 -0.92 -4.07 3.53
CA LEU A 143 -2.18 -3.88 4.24
C LEU A 143 -3.24 -3.17 3.39
N TYR A 144 -2.84 -2.29 2.47
CA TYR A 144 -3.76 -1.69 1.50
C TYR A 144 -4.13 -2.64 0.36
N ALA A 145 -3.30 -3.64 0.06
CA ALA A 145 -3.63 -4.67 -0.93
C ALA A 145 -4.76 -5.60 -0.46
N VAL A 146 -4.85 -5.87 0.84
CA VAL A 146 -5.85 -6.79 1.43
C VAL A 146 -7.30 -6.41 1.08
N PRO A 147 -7.77 -5.16 1.27
CA PRO A 147 -9.09 -4.73 0.79
C PRO A 147 -9.33 -4.92 -0.71
N GLU A 148 -8.32 -4.75 -1.54
CA GLU A 148 -8.45 -4.90 -2.99
C GLU A 148 -8.60 -6.36 -3.39
N ILE A 149 -7.83 -7.27 -2.77
CA ILE A 149 -7.98 -8.72 -2.91
C ILE A 149 -9.37 -9.15 -2.44
N ALA A 150 -9.79 -8.69 -1.26
CA ALA A 150 -11.11 -8.98 -0.71
C ALA A 150 -12.27 -8.47 -1.57
N ARG A 151 -12.05 -7.48 -2.43
CA ARG A 151 -13.07 -6.92 -3.33
C ARG A 151 -13.09 -7.62 -4.68
N TYR A 152 -11.92 -7.79 -5.31
CA TYR A 152 -11.82 -8.17 -6.72
C TYR A 152 -11.48 -9.65 -6.93
N ASP A 153 -10.84 -10.32 -5.98
CA ASP A 153 -10.52 -11.75 -6.08
C ASP A 153 -11.67 -12.64 -5.58
N GLU A 154 -11.89 -13.79 -6.22
CA GLU A 154 -12.97 -14.70 -5.84
C GLU A 154 -12.73 -15.37 -4.48
N THR A 155 -11.52 -15.88 -4.26
CA THR A 155 -11.13 -16.49 -2.98
C THR A 155 -11.06 -15.41 -1.91
N GLY A 156 -10.50 -14.24 -2.25
CA GLY A 156 -10.47 -13.06 -1.38
C GLY A 156 -11.86 -12.66 -0.89
N ARG A 157 -12.85 -12.54 -1.78
CA ARG A 157 -14.25 -12.25 -1.42
C ARG A 157 -14.84 -13.31 -0.49
N LYS A 158 -14.59 -14.60 -0.75
CA LYS A 158 -15.08 -15.71 0.09
C LYS A 158 -14.47 -15.66 1.50
N LEU A 159 -13.17 -15.35 1.61
CA LEU A 159 -12.48 -15.19 2.90
C LEU A 159 -13.02 -13.97 3.66
N ALA A 160 -13.18 -12.84 2.99
CA ALA A 160 -13.75 -11.63 3.58
C ALA A 160 -15.18 -11.86 4.08
N GLY A 161 -16.03 -12.53 3.29
CA GLY A 161 -17.40 -12.89 3.69
C GLY A 161 -17.50 -13.86 4.88
N LYS A 162 -16.44 -14.62 5.18
CA LYS A 162 -16.32 -15.47 6.37
C LYS A 162 -15.63 -14.79 7.54
N THR A 163 -15.10 -13.59 7.34
CA THR A 163 -14.43 -12.83 8.39
C THR A 163 -15.50 -12.17 9.26
N GLU A 164 -15.42 -12.40 10.56
CA GLU A 164 -16.31 -11.76 11.53
C GLU A 164 -16.13 -10.24 11.52
N ASP A 165 -17.21 -9.51 11.80
CA ASP A 165 -17.16 -8.06 11.96
C ASP A 165 -16.28 -7.67 13.15
N GLY A 166 -15.41 -6.70 12.94
CA GLY A 166 -14.49 -6.24 13.98
C GLY A 166 -13.29 -5.48 13.42
N ILE A 167 -12.34 -5.19 14.32
CA ILE A 167 -11.15 -4.40 14.03
C ILE A 167 -9.90 -5.20 14.43
N ILE A 168 -8.94 -5.28 13.51
CA ILE A 168 -7.62 -5.88 13.71
C ILE A 168 -6.58 -4.77 13.70
N ASN A 169 -5.90 -4.53 14.82
CA ASN A 169 -4.70 -3.68 14.83
C ASN A 169 -3.50 -4.47 14.28
N VAL A 170 -2.66 -3.82 13.49
CA VAL A 170 -1.33 -4.28 13.11
C VAL A 170 -0.33 -3.23 13.53
N THR A 171 0.59 -3.57 14.44
CA THR A 171 1.52 -2.61 15.04
C THR A 171 2.95 -3.12 15.05
N VAL A 172 3.89 -2.19 15.04
CA VAL A 172 5.32 -2.46 15.27
C VAL A 172 5.77 -1.55 16.41
N GLY A 173 6.01 -2.13 17.58
CA GLY A 173 6.17 -1.38 18.83
C GLY A 173 5.03 -0.37 19.04
N ASP A 174 5.38 0.81 19.59
CA ASP A 174 4.46 1.94 19.73
C ASP A 174 4.57 2.97 18.59
N ASP A 175 5.58 2.85 17.74
CA ASP A 175 5.92 3.81 16.68
C ASP A 175 5.00 3.74 15.46
N PHE A 176 4.50 2.54 15.14
CA PHE A 176 3.73 2.31 13.92
C PHE A 176 2.48 1.50 14.21
N GLY A 177 1.38 1.92 13.59
CA GLY A 177 0.14 1.18 13.65
C GLY A 177 -0.80 1.48 12.49
N LEU A 178 -1.50 0.43 12.09
CA LEU A 178 -2.63 0.43 11.17
C LEU A 178 -3.73 -0.40 11.78
N HIS A 179 -4.94 -0.23 11.28
CA HIS A 179 -6.00 -1.18 11.57
C HIS A 179 -6.84 -1.50 10.34
N LEU A 180 -7.25 -2.77 10.29
CA LEU A 180 -8.21 -3.28 9.35
C LEU A 180 -9.59 -3.28 10.01
N ILE A 181 -10.59 -2.74 9.34
CA ILE A 181 -11.99 -2.86 9.70
C ILE A 181 -12.63 -3.90 8.79
N ALA A 182 -13.19 -4.94 9.38
CA ALA A 182 -14.06 -5.89 8.71
C ALA A 182 -15.52 -5.58 9.08
N GLU A 183 -16.36 -5.35 8.08
CA GLU A 183 -17.79 -5.09 8.27
C GLU A 183 -18.58 -5.69 7.11
N LYS A 184 -19.47 -6.64 7.40
CA LYS A 184 -20.38 -7.29 6.44
C LYS A 184 -19.63 -7.83 5.21
N GLY A 185 -18.49 -8.47 5.45
CA GLY A 185 -17.64 -9.04 4.41
C GLY A 185 -16.87 -8.01 3.57
N ARG A 186 -16.84 -6.74 3.97
CA ARG A 186 -16.02 -5.68 3.35
C ARG A 186 -14.88 -5.32 4.28
N LEU A 187 -13.69 -5.13 3.70
CA LEU A 187 -12.49 -4.78 4.43
C LEU A 187 -12.05 -3.35 4.10
N ARG A 188 -11.54 -2.63 5.09
CA ARG A 188 -10.96 -1.29 4.93
C ARG A 188 -9.71 -1.15 5.79
N THR A 189 -8.66 -0.57 5.25
CA THR A 189 -7.41 -0.29 5.97
C THR A 189 -7.37 1.19 6.33
N ILE A 190 -7.09 1.49 7.60
CA ILE A 190 -7.02 2.85 8.14
C ILE A 190 -5.71 3.02 8.92
N LYS A 191 -5.02 4.15 8.69
CA LYS A 191 -3.78 4.52 9.40
C LYS A 191 -4.05 4.76 10.88
N GLY A 192 -3.07 4.44 11.71
CA GLY A 192 -3.15 4.59 13.16
C GLY A 192 -3.76 3.37 13.86
N ARG A 193 -3.53 3.30 15.17
CA ARG A 193 -4.08 2.27 16.04
C ARG A 193 -5.53 2.61 16.38
N SER A 194 -6.40 1.61 16.37
CA SER A 194 -7.74 1.75 16.93
C SER A 194 -7.75 1.33 18.40
N ALA A 195 -8.21 2.21 19.29
CA ALA A 195 -8.40 1.90 20.71
C ALA A 195 -9.49 0.84 20.94
N ASN A 196 -10.38 0.64 19.96
CA ASN A 196 -11.51 -0.29 20.04
C ASN A 196 -11.18 -1.67 19.46
N ALA A 197 -9.96 -1.88 18.95
CA ALA A 197 -9.57 -3.17 18.40
C ALA A 197 -9.47 -4.23 19.50
N ARG A 198 -10.25 -5.30 19.35
CA ARG A 198 -10.20 -6.47 20.24
C ARG A 198 -9.27 -7.56 19.73
N THR A 199 -8.77 -7.38 18.51
CA THR A 199 -7.85 -8.27 17.82
C THR A 199 -6.61 -7.47 17.41
N ALA A 200 -5.43 -8.05 17.59
CA ALA A 200 -4.17 -7.38 17.27
C ALA A 200 -3.09 -8.38 16.82
N MET A 201 -2.27 -7.92 15.89
CA MET A 201 -0.99 -8.49 15.48
C MET A 201 0.09 -7.46 15.82
N MET A 202 1.03 -7.81 16.70
CA MET A 202 1.98 -6.87 17.28
C MET A 202 3.39 -7.43 17.09
N PHE A 203 4.16 -6.78 16.22
CA PHE A 203 5.58 -7.03 16.07
C PHE A 203 6.33 -6.33 17.19
N ASP A 204 7.36 -6.98 17.71
CA ASP A 204 8.24 -6.43 18.73
C ASP A 204 9.11 -5.28 18.20
N THR A 205 9.66 -5.44 16.99
CA THR A 205 10.64 -4.54 16.39
C THR A 205 10.44 -4.34 14.89
N PHE A 206 11.03 -3.28 14.34
CA PHE A 206 11.03 -3.05 12.89
C PHE A 206 11.83 -4.09 12.14
N GLU A 207 12.86 -4.67 12.76
CA GLU A 207 13.69 -5.74 12.21
C GLU A 207 12.89 -7.02 12.01
N THR A 208 12.08 -7.42 13.01
CA THR A 208 11.17 -8.56 12.88
C THR A 208 10.12 -8.30 11.79
N ALA A 209 9.50 -7.12 11.79
CA ALA A 209 8.51 -6.76 10.78
C ALA A 209 9.13 -6.73 9.37
N PHE A 210 10.31 -6.14 9.21
CA PHE A 210 11.07 -6.12 7.96
C PHE A 210 11.39 -7.53 7.48
N GLY A 211 11.92 -8.37 8.37
CA GLY A 211 12.29 -9.74 8.06
C GLY A 211 11.09 -10.58 7.61
N LEU A 212 9.95 -10.45 8.29
CA LEU A 212 8.73 -11.19 7.93
C LEU A 212 8.13 -10.67 6.62
N LEU A 213 7.99 -9.35 6.45
CA LEU A 213 7.38 -8.75 5.25
C LEU A 213 8.20 -9.03 3.98
N ASN A 214 9.52 -9.17 4.10
CA ASN A 214 10.42 -9.50 2.99
C ASN A 214 10.73 -11.00 2.88
N GLY A 215 10.00 -11.87 3.60
CA GLY A 215 10.13 -13.33 3.49
C GLY A 215 11.45 -13.91 4.03
N LYS A 216 12.21 -13.15 4.83
CA LYS A 216 13.42 -13.61 5.53
C LYS A 216 13.11 -14.32 6.84
N LEU A 217 11.95 -14.03 7.44
CA LEU A 217 11.45 -14.67 8.66
C LEU A 217 10.12 -15.39 8.39
N ASP A 218 9.92 -16.49 9.09
CA ASP A 218 8.67 -17.23 9.10
C ASP A 218 7.74 -16.76 10.24
N SER A 219 6.45 -16.65 9.94
CA SER A 219 5.42 -16.19 10.88
C SER A 219 5.27 -17.09 12.11
N TYR A 220 5.33 -18.42 11.96
CA TYR A 220 5.19 -19.34 13.09
C TYR A 220 6.39 -19.28 14.01
N THR A 221 7.59 -19.15 13.44
CA THR A 221 8.82 -18.95 14.19
C THR A 221 8.77 -17.65 14.98
N CYS A 222 8.33 -16.54 14.36
CA CYS A 222 8.18 -15.26 15.06
C CYS A 222 7.19 -15.35 16.23
N ILE A 223 6.08 -16.08 16.07
CA ILE A 223 5.11 -16.30 17.14
C ILE A 223 5.72 -17.16 18.26
N GLY A 224 6.37 -18.27 17.92
CA GLY A 224 6.97 -19.19 18.89
C GLY A 224 8.09 -18.57 19.73
N LEU A 225 8.83 -17.61 19.16
CA LEU A 225 9.89 -16.85 19.85
C LEU A 225 9.36 -15.59 20.56
N GLY A 226 8.07 -15.27 20.44
CA GLY A 226 7.48 -14.07 21.05
C GLY A 226 7.80 -12.75 20.33
N LEU A 227 8.38 -12.81 19.12
CA LEU A 227 8.68 -11.64 18.27
C LEU A 227 7.42 -11.10 17.56
N LEU A 228 6.43 -11.97 17.34
CA LEU A 228 5.12 -11.62 16.80
C LEU A 228 4.03 -12.09 17.77
N ALA A 229 3.41 -11.14 18.47
CA ALA A 229 2.30 -11.43 19.35
C ALA A 229 0.96 -11.32 18.62
N VAL A 230 0.12 -12.33 18.79
CA VAL A 230 -1.22 -12.39 18.22
C VAL A 230 -2.23 -12.45 19.36
N ARG A 231 -3.18 -11.53 19.38
CA ARG A 231 -4.21 -11.41 20.44
C ARG A 231 -5.60 -11.28 19.83
N GLY A 232 -6.60 -11.87 20.50
CA GLY A 232 -8.01 -11.65 20.19
C GLY A 232 -8.64 -12.81 19.44
N ARG A 233 -9.50 -12.52 18.46
CA ARG A 233 -10.26 -13.54 17.75
C ARG A 233 -9.41 -14.26 16.70
N VAL A 234 -9.01 -15.49 17.00
CA VAL A 234 -8.15 -16.32 16.15
C VAL A 234 -8.73 -16.49 14.73
N SER A 235 -10.05 -16.65 14.60
CA SER A 235 -10.74 -16.76 13.30
C SER A 235 -10.51 -15.55 12.39
N MET A 236 -10.55 -14.34 12.95
CA MET A 236 -10.29 -13.10 12.20
C MET A 236 -8.84 -13.01 11.75
N ILE A 237 -7.90 -13.38 12.63
CA ILE A 237 -6.46 -13.34 12.32
C ILE A 237 -6.12 -14.38 11.25
N ASP A 238 -6.69 -15.59 11.33
CA ASP A 238 -6.46 -16.64 10.34
C ASP A 238 -6.94 -16.22 8.94
N ASN A 239 -8.16 -15.69 8.82
CA ASN A 239 -8.67 -15.19 7.54
C ASN A 239 -7.85 -13.99 7.02
N PHE A 240 -7.44 -13.10 7.91
CA PHE A 240 -6.58 -11.98 7.57
C PHE A 240 -5.20 -12.44 7.08
N ASN A 241 -4.57 -13.39 7.75
CA ASN A 241 -3.29 -13.98 7.35
C ASN A 241 -3.39 -14.67 5.98
N LYS A 242 -4.50 -15.36 5.70
CA LYS A 242 -4.76 -15.94 4.38
C LYS A 242 -4.83 -14.88 3.28
N LEU A 243 -5.53 -13.77 3.54
CA LEU A 243 -5.58 -12.64 2.60
C LEU A 243 -4.22 -11.97 2.41
N LEU A 244 -3.46 -11.78 3.48
CA LEU A 244 -2.09 -11.27 3.41
C LEU A 244 -1.18 -12.20 2.59
N GLY A 245 -1.30 -13.51 2.79
CA GLY A 245 -0.55 -14.52 2.02
C GLY A 245 -0.84 -14.52 0.53
N MET A 246 -1.96 -13.91 0.08
CA MET A 246 -2.26 -13.73 -1.34
C MET A 246 -1.56 -12.51 -1.95
N VAL A 247 -1.08 -11.56 -1.16
CA VAL A 247 -0.47 -10.31 -1.65
C VAL A 247 0.73 -10.58 -2.57
N PRO A 248 1.71 -11.45 -2.21
CA PRO A 248 2.86 -11.70 -3.07
C PRO A 248 2.49 -12.21 -4.46
N HIS A 249 1.39 -12.94 -4.61
CA HIS A 249 0.94 -13.48 -5.91
C HIS A 249 0.56 -12.41 -6.95
N TYR A 250 0.24 -11.20 -6.50
CA TYR A 250 -0.10 -10.08 -7.38
C TYR A 250 1.04 -9.05 -7.52
N LEU A 251 2.04 -9.10 -6.64
CA LEU A 251 3.16 -8.15 -6.60
C LEU A 251 4.49 -8.75 -7.05
N SER A 252 4.54 -10.06 -7.31
CA SER A 252 5.67 -10.79 -7.90
C SER A 252 5.83 -10.54 -9.39
#